data_AF-A0A519ZBX4-F1
#
_entry.id   AF-A0A519ZBX4-F1
#
_cell.length_a   1.000
_cell.length_b   1.000
_cell.length_c   1.000
_cell.angle_alpha   90.00
_cell.angle_beta   90.00
_cell.angle_gamma   90.00
#
_symmetry.space_group_name_H-M   'P 1'
#
loop_
_entity.id
_entity.type
_entity.pdbx_description
1 polymer ?
#
loop_
_entity_poly.entity_id
_entity_poly.type
_entity_poly.pdbx_seq_one_letter_code
_entity_poly.pdbx_strand_id
1 'polypeptide(L)'
;MHLCRVFLNQRYWRKQNESLKTLKMLRLNLLVVLTLLCFPFSGIAKESADSLFVKGNKEYAQKNYEAAANAYQKVLDAGMKTSSVYYNLGNTHYRLNSLASAILNY
;
A
#
# COMPACT_ATOMS: atom_id res chain seq x y z
N MET A 1 -61.58 0.48 -29.71
CA MET A 1 -60.82 -0.66 -29.15
C MET A 1 -59.36 -0.78 -29.63
N HIS A 2 -58.99 -0.25 -30.82
CA HIS A 2 -57.62 -0.35 -31.37
C HIS A 2 -56.55 0.41 -30.59
N LEU A 3 -56.84 1.62 -30.09
CA LEU A 3 -55.85 2.44 -29.36
C LEU A 3 -55.36 1.78 -28.06
N CYS A 4 -56.22 1.03 -27.37
CA CYS A 4 -55.86 0.30 -26.14
C CYS A 4 -54.84 -0.81 -26.44
N ARG A 5 -55.02 -1.56 -27.55
CA ARG A 5 -54.08 -2.61 -27.98
C ARG A 5 -52.72 -2.04 -28.37
N VAL A 6 -52.68 -0.91 -29.08
CA VAL A 6 -51.43 -0.23 -29.44
C VAL A 6 -50.71 0.29 -28.19
N PHE A 7 -51.45 0.87 -27.24
CA PHE A 7 -50.85 1.39 -26.00
C PHE A 7 -50.29 0.28 -25.10
N LEU A 8 -51.00 -0.83 -24.96
CA LEU A 8 -50.51 -2.02 -24.24
C LEU A 8 -49.27 -2.61 -24.91
N ASN A 9 -49.25 -2.69 -26.25
CA ASN A 9 -48.09 -3.13 -27.00
C ASN A 9 -46.90 -2.17 -26.78
N GLN A 10 -47.08 -0.86 -26.89
CA GLN A 10 -46.04 0.15 -26.63
C GLN A 10 -45.49 0.11 -25.20
N ARG A 11 -46.34 -0.16 -24.20
CA ARG A 11 -45.93 -0.32 -22.80
C ARG A 11 -45.15 -1.61 -22.59
N TYR A 12 -45.55 -2.68 -23.29
CA TYR A 12 -44.84 -3.95 -23.31
C TYR A 12 -43.44 -3.82 -23.92
N TRP A 13 -43.31 -3.20 -25.10
CA TRP A 13 -42.02 -2.92 -25.75
C TRP A 13 -41.11 -2.05 -24.88
N ARG A 14 -41.65 -1.03 -24.20
CA ARG A 14 -40.88 -0.22 -23.25
C ARG A 14 -40.36 -1.02 -22.07
N LYS A 15 -41.20 -1.86 -21.44
CA LYS A 15 -40.79 -2.70 -20.30
C LYS A 15 -39.70 -3.70 -20.69
N GLN A 16 -39.78 -4.27 -21.90
CA GLN A 16 -38.76 -5.18 -22.42
C GLN A 16 -37.44 -4.44 -22.67
N ASN A 17 -37.47 -3.22 -23.20
CA ASN A 17 -36.27 -2.41 -23.39
C ASN A 17 -35.60 -2.02 -22.05
N GLU A 18 -36.39 -1.72 -21.02
CA GLU A 18 -35.87 -1.46 -19.66
C GLU A 18 -35.25 -2.72 -19.01
N SER A 19 -35.85 -3.90 -19.20
CA SER A 19 -35.24 -5.16 -18.75
C SER A 19 -33.92 -5.47 -19.47
N LEU A 20 -33.82 -5.13 -20.77
CA LEU A 20 -32.57 -5.32 -21.52
C LEU A 20 -31.48 -4.34 -21.07
N LYS A 21 -31.84 -3.09 -20.73
CA LYS A 21 -30.90 -2.11 -20.16
C LYS A 21 -30.38 -2.56 -18.80
N THR A 22 -31.25 -3.00 -17.89
CA THR A 22 -30.84 -3.47 -16.56
C THR A 22 -29.92 -4.69 -16.62
N LEU A 23 -30.20 -5.65 -17.50
CA LEU A 23 -29.30 -6.80 -17.72
C LEU A 23 -27.93 -6.38 -18.28
N LYS A 24 -27.88 -5.41 -19.20
CA LYS A 24 -26.61 -4.85 -19.70
C LYS A 24 -25.83 -4.12 -18.61
N MET A 25 -26.52 -3.34 -17.76
CA MET A 25 -25.91 -2.63 -16.63
C MET A 25 -25.36 -3.60 -15.56
N LEU A 26 -26.10 -4.68 -15.26
CA LEU A 26 -25.64 -5.73 -14.34
C LEU A 26 -24.43 -6.49 -14.91
N ARG A 27 -24.45 -6.83 -16.21
CA ARG A 27 -23.30 -7.44 -16.90
C ARG A 27 -22.09 -6.51 -16.91
N LEU A 28 -22.28 -5.22 -17.17
CA LEU A 28 -21.20 -4.23 -17.17
C LEU A 28 -20.59 -4.08 -15.78
N ASN A 29 -21.42 -3.95 -14.73
CA ASN A 29 -20.94 -3.89 -13.35
C ASN A 29 -20.19 -5.17 -12.95
N LEU A 30 -20.69 -6.35 -13.36
CA LEU A 30 -20.02 -7.62 -13.10
C LEU A 30 -18.64 -7.67 -13.76
N LEU A 31 -18.52 -7.20 -15.01
CA LEU A 31 -17.23 -7.11 -15.71
C LEU A 31 -16.27 -6.14 -15.03
N VAL A 32 -16.76 -4.98 -14.57
CA VAL A 32 -15.94 -3.98 -13.84
C VAL A 32 -15.40 -4.57 -12.54
N VAL A 33 -16.25 -5.24 -11.74
CA VAL A 33 -15.80 -5.90 -10.50
C VAL A 33 -14.76 -6.98 -10.78
N LEU A 34 -14.96 -7.78 -11.84
CA LEU A 34 -14.01 -8.81 -12.24
C LEU A 34 -12.65 -8.22 -12.67
N THR A 35 -12.66 -7.09 -13.37
CA THR A 35 -11.41 -6.40 -13.75
C THR A 35 -10.66 -5.80 -12.56
N LEU A 36 -11.38 -5.31 -11.55
CA LEU A 36 -10.77 -4.78 -10.32
C LEU A 36 -10.13 -5.88 -9.47
N LEU A 37 -10.70 -7.09 -9.46
CA LEU A 37 -10.15 -8.25 -8.77
C LEU A 37 -8.88 -8.80 -9.44
N CYS A 38 -8.66 -8.52 -10.72
CA CYS A 38 -7.46 -8.93 -11.45
C CYS A 38 -6.28 -7.96 -11.31
N PHE A 39 -6.42 -6.85 -10.59
CA PHE A 39 -5.30 -5.93 -10.37
C PHE A 39 -4.46 -6.47 -9.18
N PRO A 40 -3.28 -7.06 -9.42
CA PRO A 40 -2.46 -7.53 -8.31
C PRO A 40 -2.05 -6.32 -7.46
N PHE A 41 -2.23 -6.43 -6.15
CA PHE A 41 -1.62 -5.50 -5.21
C PHE A 41 -0.10 -5.69 -5.32
N SER A 42 0.59 -4.77 -5.97
CA SER A 42 2.03 -4.85 -6.20
C SER A 42 2.75 -5.11 -4.88
N GLY A 43 3.41 -6.26 -4.78
CA GLY A 43 4.16 -6.65 -3.60
C GLY A 43 5.32 -5.68 -3.34
N ILE A 44 5.48 -5.27 -2.09
CA ILE A 44 6.65 -4.52 -1.65
C ILE A 44 7.86 -5.45 -1.79
N ALA A 45 8.82 -5.11 -2.65
CA ALA A 45 10.06 -5.86 -2.77
C ALA A 45 10.76 -5.91 -1.40
N LYS A 46 11.05 -7.13 -0.90
CA LYS A 46 11.74 -7.32 0.38
C LYS A 46 13.22 -6.95 0.19
N GLU A 47 13.62 -5.79 0.72
CA GLU A 47 15.03 -5.36 0.77
C GLU A 47 15.83 -6.37 1.61
N SER A 48 17.04 -6.75 1.15
CA SER A 48 17.86 -7.74 1.85
C SER A 48 18.46 -7.16 3.13
N ALA A 49 18.71 -8.03 4.12
CA ALA A 49 19.31 -7.63 5.39
C ALA A 49 20.69 -6.95 5.18
N ASP A 50 21.53 -7.46 4.27
CA ASP A 50 22.82 -6.84 3.95
C ASP A 50 22.68 -5.45 3.35
N SER A 51 21.71 -5.27 2.43
CA SER A 51 21.45 -3.97 1.81
C SER A 51 20.96 -2.95 2.86
N LEU A 52 20.06 -3.37 3.74
CA LEU A 52 19.58 -2.58 4.87
C LEU A 52 20.72 -2.21 5.84
N PHE A 53 21.67 -3.12 6.07
CA PHE A 53 22.83 -2.86 6.92
C PHE A 53 23.76 -1.81 6.31
N VAL A 54 24.08 -1.93 5.01
CA VAL A 54 24.87 -0.93 4.28
C VAL A 54 24.16 0.44 4.28
N LYS A 55 22.85 0.45 4.08
CA LYS A 55 22.03 1.66 4.16
C LYS A 55 22.09 2.30 5.54
N GLY A 56 21.92 1.51 6.60
CA GLY A 56 22.06 1.99 7.98
C GLY A 56 23.43 2.62 8.25
N ASN A 57 24.51 1.99 7.78
CA ASN A 57 25.87 2.53 7.90
C ASN A 57 26.02 3.86 7.17
N LYS A 58 25.44 3.98 5.97
CA LYS A 58 25.47 5.21 5.16
C LYS A 58 24.72 6.35 5.85
N GLU A 59 23.49 6.10 6.31
CA GLU A 59 22.69 7.10 7.02
C GLU A 59 23.38 7.54 8.32
N TYR A 60 23.99 6.60 9.05
CA TYR A 60 24.76 6.91 10.25
C TYR A 60 25.95 7.83 9.94
N ALA A 61 26.70 7.54 8.87
CA ALA A 61 27.82 8.38 8.43
C ALA A 61 27.37 9.79 8.02
N GLN A 62 26.17 9.92 7.45
CA GLN A 62 25.55 11.21 7.11
C GLN A 62 24.94 11.94 8.32
N LYS A 63 25.07 11.38 9.54
CA LYS A 63 24.47 11.87 10.77
C LYS A 63 22.93 11.86 10.78
N ASN A 64 22.32 11.14 9.85
CA ASN A 64 20.88 10.90 9.78
C ASN A 64 20.49 9.76 10.74
N TYR A 65 20.64 9.99 12.04
CA TYR A 65 20.57 8.91 13.02
C TYR A 65 19.18 8.25 13.13
N GLU A 66 18.09 8.97 12.87
CA GLU A 66 16.74 8.38 12.83
C GLU A 66 16.59 7.38 11.68
N ALA A 67 17.05 7.75 10.49
CA ALA A 67 17.03 6.88 9.31
C ALA A 67 17.94 5.66 9.51
N ALA A 68 19.11 5.85 10.11
CA ALA A 68 20.02 4.76 10.46
C ALA A 68 19.38 3.76 11.44
N ALA A 69 18.73 4.25 12.50
CA ALA A 69 18.06 3.41 13.49
C ALA A 69 16.95 2.57 12.84
N ASN A 70 16.14 3.17 11.97
CA ASN A 70 15.10 2.46 11.22
C ASN A 70 15.69 1.35 10.33
N ALA A 71 16.76 1.66 9.60
CA ALA A 71 17.43 0.68 8.74
C ALA A 71 17.97 -0.52 9.54
N TYR A 72 18.69 -0.28 10.64
CA TYR A 72 19.20 -1.37 11.48
C TYR A 72 18.08 -2.18 12.14
N GLN A 73 16.96 -1.56 12.53
CA GLN A 73 15.82 -2.29 13.05
C GLN A 73 15.26 -3.26 12.01
N LYS A 74 15.14 -2.81 10.74
CA LYS A 74 14.73 -3.70 9.64
C LYS A 74 15.73 -4.84 9.38
N VAL A 75 17.02 -4.63 9.62
CA VAL A 75 18.03 -5.72 9.57
C VAL A 75 17.72 -6.78 10.62
N LEU A 76 17.41 -6.37 11.85
CA LEU A 76 17.02 -7.29 12.93
C LEU A 76 15.71 -8.02 12.62
N ASP A 77 14.73 -7.31 12.07
CA ASP A 77 13.42 -7.86 11.68
C ASP A 77 13.55 -8.86 10.52
N ALA A 78 14.54 -8.65 9.64
CA ALA A 78 14.90 -9.60 8.57
C ALA A 78 15.64 -10.85 9.11
N GLY A 79 15.92 -10.92 10.41
CA GLY A 79 16.50 -12.08 11.10
C GLY A 79 18.02 -12.01 11.30
N MET A 80 18.68 -10.99 10.77
CA MET A 80 20.13 -10.82 10.92
C MET A 80 20.45 -10.17 12.28
N LYS A 81 20.68 -11.02 13.29
CA LYS A 81 20.93 -10.62 14.68
C LYS A 81 22.40 -10.80 15.04
N THR A 82 23.27 -9.99 14.45
CA THR A 82 24.71 -10.01 14.74
C THR A 82 25.07 -8.97 15.79
N SER A 83 26.19 -9.16 16.49
CA SER A 83 26.73 -8.18 17.43
C SER A 83 26.97 -6.82 16.77
N SER A 84 27.38 -6.79 15.51
CA SER A 84 27.59 -5.56 14.75
C SER A 84 26.30 -4.75 14.54
N VAL A 85 25.17 -5.40 14.26
CA VAL A 85 23.87 -4.71 14.09
C VAL A 85 23.43 -4.10 15.42
N TYR A 86 23.51 -4.86 16.51
CA TYR A 86 23.16 -4.34 17.85
C TYR A 86 24.09 -3.20 18.28
N TYR A 87 25.39 -3.33 18.05
CA TYR A 87 26.37 -2.29 18.36
C TYR A 87 26.09 -1.00 17.57
N ASN A 88 25.86 -1.11 16.27
CA ASN A 88 25.56 0.06 15.44
C ASN A 88 24.22 0.70 15.82
N LEU A 89 23.18 -0.10 16.10
CA LEU A 89 21.89 0.41 16.56
C LEU A 89 22.00 1.12 17.91
N GLY A 90 22.73 0.53 18.87
CA GLY A 90 22.98 1.14 20.18
C GLY A 90 23.71 2.47 20.08
N ASN A 91 24.79 2.54 19.29
CA ASN A 91 25.50 3.79 19.02
C ASN A 91 24.61 4.84 18.35
N THR A 92 23.72 4.42 17.46
CA THR A 92 22.76 5.30 16.81
C THR A 92 21.81 5.94 17.83
N HIS A 93 21.26 5.16 18.76
CA HIS A 93 20.40 5.68 19.82
C HIS A 93 21.14 6.61 20.78
N TYR A 94 22.39 6.31 21.12
CA TYR A 94 23.22 7.20 21.92
C TYR A 94 23.33 8.59 21.27
N ARG A 95 23.62 8.64 19.96
CA ARG A 95 23.74 9.90 19.20
C ARG A 95 22.43 10.67 19.12
N LEU A 96 21.29 9.99 18.94
CA LEU A 96 19.97 10.61 18.98
C LEU A 96 19.69 11.28 20.32
N ASN A 97 19.98 10.59 21.42
CA ASN A 97 19.76 11.13 22.75
C ASN A 97 20.66 12.33 23.06
N SER A 98 21.93 12.29 22.61
CA SER A 98 22.85 13.43 22.75
C SER A 98 22.35 14.66 21.98
N LEU A 99 21.83 14.48 20.76
CA LEU A 99 21.25 15.58 19.97
C LEU A 99 19.98 16.14 20.60
N ALA A 100 19.07 15.27 21.05
CA ALA A 100 17.85 15.71 21.73
C ALA A 100 18.17 16.50 23.01
N SER A 101 19.15 16.03 23.79
CA SER A 101 19.63 16.74 24.97
C SER A 101 20.24 18.10 24.61
N ALA A 102 21.02 18.18 23.52
CA ALA A 102 21.62 19.44 23.08
C ALA A 102 20.58 20.48 22.61
N ILE A 103 19.53 20.05 21.91
CA ILE A 103 18.44 20.93 21.47
C ILE A 103 17.61 21.43 22.65
N LEU A 104 17.34 20.59 23.65
CA LEU A 104 16.54 20.97 24.82
C LEU A 104 17.26 21.98 25.74
N ASN A 105 18.59 21.98 25.75
CA ASN A 105 19.41 22.83 26.62
C ASN A 105 19.92 24.12 25.93
N TYR A 106 19.40 24.45 24.75
CA TYR A 106 19.70 25.70 24.03
C TYR A 106 18.51 26.65 24.09
#